data_AF-A0AAE0T6H6-F1
#
_entry.id   AF-A0AAE0T6H6-F1
#
_cell.length_a   1.000
_cell.length_b   1.000
_cell.length_c   1.000
_cell.angle_alpha   90.00
_cell.angle_beta   90.00
_cell.angle_gamma   90.00
#
_symmetry.space_group_name_H-M   'P 1'
#
loop_
_entity.id
_entity.type
_entity.pdbx_description
1 polymer ?
#
loop_
_entity_poly.entity_id
_entity_poly.type
_entity_poly.pdbx_seq_one_letter_code
_entity_poly.pdbx_strand_id
1 'polypeptide(L)'
;MNKNKAYYECADIIRARTGMKRFRTAAILGSGLGSVLEGIDKKTVISYAELPDFPLPKVEGHAGNVICGEINGVSVVGFQGRAHLYEGHPPQSLLTPIRTLKMLGVEVLVQTNSAGGLRENLKPGTLAVITDHINFFGNIPLTGENDAAIGPRFFDMTHAYSPELIKIMKRCAAEYCIPLKEGVYAYFMGPNFETPAEIRAMKLLGADLVGMSTVPETLTAVHAGIQVAALSCVTNYGAGISKTPLSHEETLAESKIAGKKMSELIFVKHARGQLKGTPVKIATVINFPHGTGNPAEYMETAKQALESGADELDFVFPYRDWLNGNRTVAVSKLQSMSALRNGRTVLKIILETGELPDLKTVREISDVCLQTGIDFLKTSTGKTPVSASPEATSVFLEAIRDFGHPCGIKPSGGIRDYAVADRYLSMAETAWGKDMISAANFRFGASGLLDNLLGGLSSLHTENTVQQDMKNISVSPPFNNTPH
;
A
#
# COMPACT_ATOMS: atom_id res chain seq x y z
N MET A 1 -21.33 -4.37 36.71
CA MET A 1 -20.96 -3.35 35.69
C MET A 1 -22.20 -3.07 34.86
N ASN A 2 -22.55 -1.79 34.72
CA ASN A 2 -23.76 -1.38 34.00
C ASN A 2 -23.54 -1.61 32.49
N LYS A 3 -24.02 -2.74 31.97
CA LYS A 3 -23.85 -3.17 30.56
C LYS A 3 -24.62 -2.30 29.55
N ASN A 4 -25.39 -1.31 30.02
CA ASN A 4 -26.23 -0.44 29.19
C ASN A 4 -25.49 0.77 28.60
N LYS A 5 -24.17 0.68 28.35
CA LYS A 5 -23.42 1.76 27.67
C LYS A 5 -23.06 1.31 26.27
N ALA A 6 -23.22 2.20 25.29
CA ALA A 6 -23.05 1.93 23.86
C ALA A 6 -21.75 1.20 23.51
N TYR A 7 -20.63 1.53 24.15
CA TYR A 7 -19.34 0.90 23.88
C TYR A 7 -19.24 -0.58 24.33
N TYR A 8 -20.08 -1.06 25.26
CA TYR A 8 -20.19 -2.50 25.55
C TYR A 8 -20.94 -3.21 24.42
N GLU A 9 -22.07 -2.62 24.00
CA GLU A 9 -22.90 -3.17 22.93
C GLU A 9 -22.14 -3.23 21.61
N CYS A 10 -21.40 -2.18 21.27
CA CYS A 10 -20.52 -2.18 20.09
C CYS A 10 -19.49 -3.31 20.13
N ALA A 11 -18.86 -3.55 21.28
CA ALA A 11 -17.90 -4.64 21.43
C ALA A 11 -18.55 -6.01 21.28
N ASP A 12 -19.77 -6.20 21.78
CA ASP A 12 -20.52 -7.45 21.66
C ASP A 12 -20.98 -7.69 20.20
N ILE A 13 -21.42 -6.65 19.49
CA ILE A 13 -21.72 -6.71 18.04
C ILE A 13 -20.48 -7.15 17.27
N ILE A 14 -19.32 -6.51 17.52
CA ILE A 14 -18.06 -6.82 16.83
C ILE A 14 -17.63 -8.28 17.10
N ARG A 15 -17.70 -8.75 18.36
CA ARG A 15 -17.40 -10.15 18.70
C ARG A 15 -18.33 -11.13 18.01
N ALA A 16 -19.64 -10.84 17.98
CA ALA A 16 -20.62 -11.71 17.35
C ALA A 16 -20.39 -11.82 15.85
N ARG A 17 -20.09 -10.70 15.17
CA ARG A 17 -19.84 -10.66 13.73
C ARG A 17 -18.54 -11.34 13.32
N THR A 18 -17.50 -11.26 14.16
CA THR A 18 -16.16 -11.77 13.85
C THR A 18 -15.91 -13.19 14.37
N GLY A 19 -16.66 -13.63 15.38
CA GLY A 19 -16.36 -14.84 16.14
C GLY A 19 -15.11 -14.73 17.03
N MET A 20 -14.44 -13.57 17.05
CA MET A 20 -13.20 -13.34 17.79
C MET A 20 -13.51 -12.77 19.18
N LYS A 21 -12.90 -13.35 20.22
CA LYS A 21 -13.13 -12.91 21.61
C LYS A 21 -12.32 -11.67 22.01
N ARG A 22 -11.12 -11.52 21.45
CA ARG A 22 -10.15 -10.48 21.80
C ARG A 22 -9.33 -10.02 20.60
N PHE A 23 -9.00 -8.74 20.63
CA PHE A 23 -8.13 -8.08 19.66
C PHE A 23 -6.92 -7.51 20.37
N ARG A 24 -5.72 -7.67 19.81
CA ARG A 24 -4.49 -7.19 20.45
C ARG A 24 -4.18 -5.76 20.07
N THR A 25 -4.32 -5.44 18.78
CA THR A 25 -3.91 -4.17 18.20
C THR A 25 -5.07 -3.52 17.46
N ALA A 26 -5.20 -2.20 17.61
CA ALA A 26 -6.09 -1.40 16.79
C ALA A 26 -5.30 -0.40 15.94
N ALA A 27 -5.86 -0.02 14.80
CA ALA A 27 -5.32 1.02 13.94
C ALA A 27 -6.42 2.03 13.57
N ILE A 28 -6.17 3.34 13.68
CA ILE A 28 -7.07 4.36 13.15
C ILE A 28 -6.39 5.02 11.96
N LEU A 29 -6.97 4.82 10.78
CA LEU A 29 -6.37 5.30 9.55
C LEU A 29 -6.96 6.63 9.11
N GLY A 30 -6.08 7.62 8.97
CA GLY A 30 -6.42 8.93 8.43
C GLY A 30 -6.66 8.92 6.92
N SER A 31 -6.96 10.11 6.39
CA SER A 31 -7.21 10.35 4.98
C SER A 31 -6.08 9.78 4.12
N GLY A 32 -6.42 9.06 3.04
CA GLY A 32 -5.43 8.50 2.10
C GLY A 32 -4.71 7.22 2.53
N LEU A 33 -4.91 6.73 3.76
CA LEU A 33 -4.22 5.52 4.28
C LEU A 33 -5.11 4.28 4.37
N GLY A 34 -6.37 4.36 3.95
CA GLY A 34 -7.34 3.26 4.09
C GLY A 34 -6.95 1.95 3.39
N SER A 35 -6.10 2.00 2.36
CA SER A 35 -5.61 0.83 1.63
C SER A 35 -4.74 -0.10 2.49
N VAL A 36 -4.17 0.38 3.60
CA VAL A 36 -3.43 -0.47 4.55
C VAL A 36 -4.33 -1.57 5.14
N LEU A 37 -5.65 -1.36 5.22
CA LEU A 37 -6.63 -2.36 5.71
C LEU A 37 -7.06 -3.37 4.64
N GLU A 38 -6.50 -3.32 3.43
CA GLU A 38 -6.70 -4.35 2.40
C GLU A 38 -5.88 -5.60 2.70
N GLY A 39 -4.73 -5.46 3.37
CA GLY A 39 -3.86 -6.58 3.76
C GLY A 39 -4.31 -7.36 5.02
N ILE A 40 -5.56 -7.17 5.48
CA ILE A 40 -6.13 -7.91 6.62
C ILE A 40 -6.73 -9.21 6.11
N ASP A 41 -6.26 -10.34 6.63
CA ASP A 41 -6.82 -11.67 6.38
C ASP A 41 -8.10 -11.89 7.21
N LYS A 42 -8.98 -12.80 6.75
CA LYS A 42 -10.26 -13.14 7.40
C LYS A 42 -11.14 -11.91 7.71
N LYS A 43 -11.17 -10.99 6.75
CA LYS A 43 -11.76 -9.66 6.90
C LYS A 43 -13.26 -9.69 7.16
N THR A 44 -13.68 -9.11 8.27
CA THR A 44 -15.08 -8.72 8.54
C THR A 44 -15.17 -7.19 8.51
N VAL A 45 -16.14 -6.65 7.79
CA VAL A 45 -16.38 -5.21 7.69
C VAL A 45 -17.74 -4.89 8.33
N ILE A 46 -17.77 -3.91 9.21
CA ILE A 46 -18.96 -3.46 9.94
C ILE A 46 -19.05 -1.94 9.77
N SER A 47 -20.18 -1.43 9.29
CA SER A 47 -20.37 0.01 9.15
C SER A 47 -20.47 0.68 10.53
N TYR A 48 -19.95 1.91 10.66
CA TYR A 48 -20.15 2.70 11.88
C TYR A 48 -21.64 2.95 12.15
N ALA A 49 -22.49 2.98 11.12
CA ALA A 49 -23.94 3.14 11.27
C ALA A 49 -24.63 1.94 11.94
N GLU A 50 -23.98 0.77 11.98
CA GLU A 50 -24.46 -0.42 12.68
C GLU A 50 -24.04 -0.43 14.16
N LEU A 51 -23.22 0.53 14.60
CA LEU A 51 -22.64 0.57 15.94
C LEU A 51 -23.25 1.73 16.76
N PRO A 52 -23.91 1.45 17.90
CA PRO A 52 -24.51 2.49 18.74
C PRO A 52 -23.51 3.59 19.14
N ASP A 53 -23.95 4.85 19.04
CA ASP A 53 -23.18 6.05 19.36
C ASP A 53 -21.78 6.18 18.68
N PHE A 54 -21.50 5.39 17.64
CA PHE A 54 -20.33 5.62 16.81
C PHE A 54 -20.54 6.89 15.97
N PRO A 55 -19.57 7.82 15.95
CA PRO A 55 -19.70 9.04 15.17
C PRO A 55 -19.54 8.72 13.68
N LEU A 56 -20.49 9.19 12.86
CA LEU A 56 -20.47 9.01 11.42
C LEU A 56 -19.62 10.11 10.75
N PRO A 57 -18.49 9.78 10.11
CA PRO A 57 -17.67 10.75 9.39
C PRO A 57 -18.45 11.35 8.23
N LYS A 58 -18.32 12.67 8.06
CA LYS A 58 -18.87 13.47 6.97
C LYS A 58 -17.78 13.96 6.01
N VAL A 59 -16.50 13.80 6.37
CA VAL A 59 -15.34 14.23 5.59
C VAL A 59 -15.01 13.24 4.49
N GLU A 60 -14.69 13.76 3.30
CA GLU A 60 -14.28 12.96 2.14
C GLU A 60 -13.05 12.09 2.47
N GLY A 61 -13.06 10.84 1.99
CA GLY A 61 -11.98 9.88 2.23
C GLY A 61 -12.10 9.06 3.53
N HIS A 62 -13.14 9.28 4.34
CA HIS A 62 -13.44 8.46 5.52
C HIS A 62 -14.67 7.57 5.27
N ALA A 63 -14.43 6.30 4.95
CA ALA A 63 -15.50 5.35 4.61
C ALA A 63 -16.42 5.00 5.79
N GLY A 64 -15.95 5.15 7.04
CA GLY A 64 -16.76 4.92 8.24
C GLY A 64 -17.01 3.44 8.51
N ASN A 65 -15.97 2.62 8.43
CA ASN A 65 -16.06 1.18 8.69
C ASN A 65 -15.11 0.72 9.79
N VAL A 66 -15.56 -0.23 10.62
CA VAL A 66 -14.70 -1.08 11.44
C VAL A 66 -14.33 -2.31 10.62
N ILE A 67 -13.04 -2.56 10.45
CA ILE A 67 -12.48 -3.69 9.74
C ILE A 67 -11.76 -4.58 10.74
N CYS A 68 -12.22 -5.81 10.92
CA CYS A 68 -11.62 -6.78 11.84
C CYS A 68 -11.01 -7.94 11.06
N GLY A 69 -9.94 -8.52 11.59
CA GLY A 69 -9.34 -9.73 11.03
C GLY A 69 -7.97 -10.00 11.65
N GLU A 70 -7.07 -10.56 10.85
CA GLU A 70 -5.71 -10.91 11.28
C GLU A 70 -4.65 -10.32 10.35
N ILE A 71 -3.52 -9.90 10.92
CA ILE A 71 -2.28 -9.60 10.17
C ILE A 71 -1.18 -10.43 10.79
N ASN A 72 -0.55 -11.32 10.03
CA ASN A 72 0.50 -12.23 10.51
C ASN A 72 0.07 -13.00 11.79
N GLY A 73 -1.19 -13.45 11.85
CA GLY A 73 -1.76 -14.16 13.00
C GLY A 73 -2.09 -13.28 14.23
N VAL A 74 -1.90 -11.96 14.15
CA VAL A 74 -2.30 -11.02 15.21
C VAL A 74 -3.70 -10.51 14.92
N SER A 75 -4.61 -10.63 15.89
CA SER A 75 -5.97 -10.08 15.77
C SER A 75 -5.97 -8.56 15.81
N VAL A 76 -6.53 -7.94 14.76
CA VAL A 76 -6.52 -6.49 14.55
C VAL A 76 -7.92 -5.91 14.36
N VAL A 77 -8.09 -4.66 14.82
CA VAL A 77 -9.25 -3.81 14.53
C VAL A 77 -8.78 -2.54 13.83
N GLY A 78 -9.16 -2.35 12.57
CA GLY A 78 -8.91 -1.15 11.79
C GLY A 78 -10.13 -0.25 11.73
N PHE A 79 -9.98 1.02 12.07
CA PHE A 79 -10.97 2.07 11.84
C PHE A 79 -10.65 2.73 10.50
N GLN A 80 -11.48 2.45 9.49
CA GLN A 80 -11.37 3.00 8.14
C GLN A 80 -11.98 4.40 8.11
N GLY A 81 -11.22 5.32 8.68
CA GLY A 81 -11.58 6.71 8.85
C GLY A 81 -12.00 7.08 10.27
N ARG A 82 -12.16 8.38 10.51
CA ARG A 82 -12.48 8.94 11.82
C ARG A 82 -13.41 10.14 11.68
N ALA A 83 -14.09 10.45 12.78
CA ALA A 83 -14.81 11.71 12.93
C ALA A 83 -13.92 12.76 13.62
N HIS A 84 -14.17 14.02 13.31
CA HIS A 84 -13.47 15.18 13.84
C HIS A 84 -14.44 16.12 14.53
N LEU A 85 -13.95 16.89 15.50
CA LEU A 85 -14.80 17.86 16.22
C LEU A 85 -15.32 18.99 15.32
N TYR A 86 -14.56 19.39 14.30
CA TYR A 86 -15.01 20.41 13.34
C TYR A 86 -16.22 19.99 12.50
N GLU A 87 -16.60 18.70 12.50
CA GLU A 87 -17.79 18.19 11.79
C GLU A 87 -19.10 18.42 12.58
N GLY A 88 -18.99 19.05 13.76
CA GLY A 88 -20.09 19.40 14.64
C GLY A 88 -20.54 18.26 15.57
N HIS A 89 -19.72 17.21 15.72
CA HIS A 89 -20.02 16.13 16.66
C HIS A 89 -19.82 16.61 18.12
N PRO A 90 -20.66 16.18 19.06
CA PRO A 90 -20.39 16.37 20.48
C PRO A 90 -19.04 15.74 20.85
N PRO A 91 -18.16 16.41 21.62
CA PRO A 91 -16.84 15.87 21.94
C PRO A 91 -16.87 14.46 22.54
N GLN A 92 -17.87 14.16 23.36
CA GLN A 92 -18.06 12.87 24.01
C GLN A 92 -18.32 11.72 23.03
N SER A 93 -18.81 12.00 21.82
CA SER A 93 -19.00 10.95 20.80
C SER A 93 -17.68 10.31 20.34
N LEU A 94 -16.56 11.03 20.44
CA LEU A 94 -15.23 10.49 20.12
C LEU A 94 -14.73 9.48 21.18
N LEU A 95 -15.40 9.37 22.34
CA LEU A 95 -15.05 8.39 23.36
C LEU A 95 -15.46 6.97 22.97
N THR A 96 -16.61 6.82 22.31
CA THR A 96 -17.25 5.51 22.05
C THR A 96 -16.34 4.57 21.26
N PRO A 97 -15.68 4.98 20.15
CA PRO A 97 -14.81 4.09 19.40
C PRO A 97 -13.65 3.56 20.25
N ILE A 98 -12.98 4.43 21.01
CA ILE A 98 -11.80 4.05 21.80
C ILE A 98 -12.18 3.20 23.02
N ARG A 99 -13.30 3.52 23.69
CA ARG A 99 -13.83 2.69 24.78
C ARG A 99 -14.28 1.31 24.28
N THR A 100 -14.78 1.23 23.05
CA THR A 100 -15.08 -0.05 22.40
C THR A 100 -13.80 -0.88 22.22
N LEU A 101 -12.69 -0.28 21.78
CA LEU A 101 -11.39 -0.96 21.70
C LEU A 101 -10.94 -1.52 23.07
N LYS A 102 -11.10 -0.74 24.14
CA LYS A 102 -10.83 -1.21 25.51
C LYS A 102 -11.68 -2.42 25.86
N MET A 103 -12.97 -2.40 25.54
CA MET A 103 -13.86 -3.53 25.79
C MET A 103 -13.47 -4.76 24.97
N LEU A 104 -13.00 -4.58 23.73
CA LEU A 104 -12.48 -5.64 22.87
C LEU A 104 -11.13 -6.22 23.34
N GLY A 105 -10.52 -5.64 24.37
CA GLY A 105 -9.26 -6.09 24.96
C GLY A 105 -8.01 -5.61 24.23
N VAL A 106 -8.13 -4.56 23.42
CA VAL A 106 -7.00 -3.95 22.72
C VAL A 106 -5.98 -3.39 23.71
N GLU A 107 -4.71 -3.70 23.47
CA GLU A 107 -3.58 -3.26 24.29
C GLU A 107 -2.81 -2.13 23.62
N VAL A 108 -2.78 -2.12 22.29
CA VAL A 108 -2.02 -1.18 21.47
C VAL A 108 -2.92 -0.50 20.45
N LEU A 109 -2.85 0.83 20.39
CA LEU A 109 -3.49 1.66 19.39
C LEU A 109 -2.44 2.36 18.52
N VAL A 110 -2.49 2.11 17.21
CA VAL A 110 -1.69 2.82 16.20
C VAL A 110 -2.55 3.85 15.49
N GLN A 111 -2.19 5.12 15.54
CA GLN A 111 -2.94 6.20 14.90
C GLN A 111 -2.16 6.74 13.70
N THR A 112 -2.86 7.08 12.62
CA THR A 112 -2.25 7.80 11.50
C THR A 112 -3.02 9.06 11.14
N ASN A 113 -2.35 10.15 10.81
CA ASN A 113 -3.01 11.37 10.37
C ASN A 113 -2.26 12.06 9.22
N SER A 114 -2.94 13.02 8.61
CA SER A 114 -2.32 14.01 7.74
C SER A 114 -2.07 15.28 8.55
N ALA A 115 -0.92 15.90 8.37
CA ALA A 115 -0.49 17.05 9.17
C ALA A 115 0.29 18.08 8.35
N GLY A 116 0.25 19.34 8.82
CA GLY A 116 1.13 20.40 8.37
C GLY A 116 2.50 20.32 9.06
N GLY A 117 3.59 20.41 8.30
CA GLY A 117 4.95 20.50 8.83
C GLY A 117 5.33 21.93 9.21
N LEU A 118 5.90 22.12 10.41
CA LEU A 118 6.25 23.45 10.93
C LEU A 118 7.75 23.79 10.81
N ARG A 119 8.56 22.81 10.40
CA ARG A 119 10.01 22.94 10.16
C ARG A 119 10.34 22.68 8.70
N GLU A 120 11.43 23.28 8.22
CA GLU A 120 11.89 23.12 6.83
C GLU A 120 12.20 21.67 6.44
N ASN A 121 12.64 20.84 7.39
CA ASN A 121 12.93 19.43 7.16
C ASN A 121 11.70 18.50 7.31
N LEU A 122 10.52 19.06 7.64
CA LEU A 122 9.22 18.39 7.64
C LEU A 122 8.44 18.89 6.43
N LYS A 123 8.92 18.52 5.24
CA LYS A 123 8.31 18.86 3.96
C LYS A 123 7.21 17.88 3.58
N PRO A 124 6.29 18.23 2.67
CA PRO A 124 5.31 17.29 2.12
C PRO A 124 5.95 15.96 1.68
N GLY A 125 5.27 14.85 1.98
CA GLY A 125 5.74 13.48 1.77
C GLY A 125 6.63 12.93 2.90
N THR A 126 6.95 13.71 3.93
CA THR A 126 7.72 13.23 5.10
C THR A 126 6.82 12.43 6.04
N LEU A 127 7.33 11.30 6.55
CA LEU A 127 6.70 10.58 7.66
C LEU A 127 7.34 11.01 8.98
N ALA A 128 6.51 11.29 9.98
CA ALA A 128 6.95 11.71 11.30
C ALA A 128 6.22 10.93 12.40
N VAL A 129 6.96 10.26 13.28
CA VAL A 129 6.38 9.68 14.50
C VAL A 129 6.11 10.80 15.50
N ILE A 130 4.93 10.78 16.10
CA ILE A 130 4.55 11.74 17.14
C ILE A 130 5.17 11.27 18.46
N THR A 131 5.94 12.16 19.06
CA THR A 131 6.64 11.91 20.34
C THR A 131 5.94 12.56 21.52
N ASP A 132 5.22 13.65 21.27
CA ASP A 132 4.39 14.35 22.25
C ASP A 132 3.33 15.21 21.51
N HIS A 133 2.39 15.80 22.24
CA HIS A 133 1.41 16.73 21.67
C HIS A 133 1.15 17.97 22.52
N ILE A 134 0.69 19.02 21.84
CA ILE A 134 0.16 20.23 22.47
C ILE A 134 -1.34 20.30 22.17
N ASN A 135 -2.15 20.22 23.22
CA ASN A 135 -3.58 20.52 23.12
C ASN A 135 -3.85 21.97 23.55
N PHE A 136 -3.81 22.89 22.60
CA PHE A 136 -3.80 24.31 22.91
C PHE A 136 -5.18 24.87 23.29
N PHE A 137 -6.26 24.35 22.71
CA PHE A 137 -7.61 24.93 22.85
C PHE A 137 -8.50 24.22 23.89
N GLY A 138 -7.98 23.20 24.58
CA GLY A 138 -8.63 22.61 25.76
C GLY A 138 -9.94 21.84 25.50
N ASN A 139 -10.33 21.63 24.24
CA ASN A 139 -11.51 20.84 23.91
C ASN A 139 -11.20 19.34 23.99
N ILE A 140 -11.59 18.70 25.10
CA ILE A 140 -11.24 17.31 25.41
C ILE A 140 -12.52 16.50 25.62
N PRO A 141 -12.70 15.36 24.94
CA PRO A 141 -13.85 14.47 25.12
C PRO A 141 -14.11 14.01 26.56
N LEU A 142 -13.08 13.97 27.40
CA LEU A 142 -13.12 13.49 28.79
C LEU A 142 -13.61 14.54 29.81
N THR A 143 -13.92 15.76 29.37
CA THR A 143 -14.57 16.76 30.23
C THR A 143 -15.98 16.30 30.61
N GLY A 144 -16.26 16.23 31.92
CA GLY A 144 -17.53 15.76 32.46
C GLY A 144 -17.34 14.78 33.62
N GLU A 145 -18.34 13.94 33.86
CA GLU A 145 -18.27 12.86 34.87
C GLU A 145 -17.28 11.76 34.43
N ASN A 146 -16.45 11.27 35.37
CA ASN A 146 -15.50 10.20 35.07
C ASN A 146 -16.13 8.82 35.19
N ASP A 147 -15.89 7.97 34.19
CA ASP A 147 -16.24 6.56 34.25
C ASP A 147 -15.08 5.74 34.84
N ALA A 148 -15.15 5.49 36.16
CA ALA A 148 -14.10 4.76 36.89
C ALA A 148 -13.91 3.30 36.42
N ALA A 149 -14.86 2.74 35.66
CA ALA A 149 -14.72 1.42 35.05
C ALA A 149 -13.81 1.43 33.81
N ILE A 150 -13.56 2.60 33.21
CA ILE A 150 -12.68 2.76 32.06
C ILE A 150 -11.28 3.20 32.51
N GLY A 151 -11.21 4.22 33.37
CA GLY A 151 -9.96 4.84 33.77
C GLY A 151 -10.09 5.77 34.97
N PRO A 152 -8.96 6.17 35.58
CA PRO A 152 -8.96 7.05 36.74
C PRO A 152 -9.39 8.47 36.37
N ARG A 153 -9.86 9.23 37.36
CA ARG A 153 -10.26 10.64 37.16
C ARG A 153 -9.12 11.52 36.65
N PHE A 154 -7.93 11.28 37.18
CA PHE A 154 -6.70 11.94 36.80
C PHE A 154 -5.73 10.86 36.34
N PHE A 155 -5.13 11.02 35.17
CA PHE A 155 -4.21 10.06 34.56
C PHE A 155 -2.96 10.81 34.08
N ASP A 156 -1.83 10.12 34.11
CA ASP A 156 -0.55 10.67 33.67
C ASP A 156 -0.49 10.73 32.14
N MET A 157 0.13 11.79 31.62
CA MET A 157 0.34 12.04 30.18
C MET A 157 1.82 12.13 29.81
N THR A 158 2.74 11.91 30.76
CA THR A 158 4.19 12.00 30.54
C THR A 158 4.65 11.09 29.39
N HIS A 159 3.98 9.95 29.22
CA HIS A 159 4.22 9.00 28.14
C HIS A 159 2.94 8.68 27.38
N ALA A 160 2.19 9.71 26.98
CA ALA A 160 0.98 9.57 26.18
C ALA A 160 1.21 8.75 24.91
N TYR A 161 2.40 8.90 24.30
CA TYR A 161 2.92 8.04 23.25
C TYR A 161 3.98 7.12 23.85
N SER A 162 3.82 5.80 23.69
CA SER A 162 4.66 4.81 24.35
C SER A 162 6.10 4.84 23.81
N PRO A 163 7.13 5.05 24.66
CA PRO A 163 8.53 5.03 24.25
C PRO A 163 8.94 3.72 23.57
N GLU A 164 8.43 2.59 24.05
CA GLU A 164 8.70 1.27 23.46
C GLU A 164 8.08 1.12 22.08
N LEU A 165 6.84 1.60 21.88
CA LEU A 165 6.21 1.57 20.56
C LEU A 165 6.90 2.52 19.58
N ILE A 166 7.35 3.69 20.03
CA ILE A 166 8.17 4.61 19.22
C ILE A 166 9.48 3.94 18.79
N LYS A 167 10.16 3.25 19.71
CA LYS A 167 11.39 2.48 19.39
C LYS A 167 11.12 1.38 18.37
N ILE A 168 9.99 0.67 18.49
CA ILE A 168 9.55 -0.32 17.51
C ILE A 168 9.30 0.34 16.15
N MET A 169 8.58 1.46 16.09
CA MET A 169 8.34 2.17 14.83
C MET A 169 9.64 2.63 14.16
N LYS A 170 10.60 3.18 14.92
CA LYS A 170 11.91 3.57 14.40
C LYS A 170 12.70 2.37 13.88
N ARG A 171 12.69 1.25 14.61
CA ARG A 171 13.32 0.01 14.17
C ARG A 171 12.69 -0.51 12.88
N CYS A 172 11.37 -0.54 12.80
CA CYS A 172 10.66 -0.90 11.57
C CYS A 172 11.03 0.05 10.44
N ALA A 173 11.00 1.37 10.64
CA ALA A 173 11.36 2.33 9.60
C ALA A 173 12.81 2.12 9.11
N ALA A 174 13.77 1.92 10.00
CA ALA A 174 15.15 1.57 9.63
C ALA A 174 15.23 0.21 8.90
N GLU A 175 14.50 -0.79 9.40
CA GLU A 175 14.37 -2.09 8.75
C GLU A 175 13.70 -1.98 7.38
N TYR A 176 12.90 -0.97 7.07
CA TYR A 176 12.29 -0.76 5.75
C TYR A 176 12.97 0.35 4.94
N CYS A 177 14.11 0.89 5.40
CA CYS A 177 14.80 2.04 4.80
C CYS A 177 13.87 3.26 4.58
N ILE A 178 12.87 3.42 5.46
CA ILE A 178 11.92 4.53 5.41
C ILE A 178 12.49 5.68 6.25
N PRO A 179 12.74 6.86 5.65
CA PRO A 179 13.09 8.05 6.43
C PRO A 179 11.95 8.41 7.37
N LEU A 180 12.19 8.31 8.68
CA LEU A 180 11.23 8.65 9.71
C LEU A 180 11.76 9.81 10.55
N LYS A 181 10.99 10.89 10.63
CA LYS A 181 11.26 12.02 11.52
C LYS A 181 10.49 11.86 12.83
N GLU A 182 10.81 12.73 13.78
CA GLU A 182 10.11 12.86 15.05
C GLU A 182 9.57 14.27 15.19
N GLY A 183 8.45 14.42 15.89
CA GLY A 183 7.96 15.73 16.25
C GLY A 183 6.90 15.76 17.34
N VAL A 184 6.71 16.97 17.87
CA VAL A 184 5.60 17.34 18.74
C VAL A 184 4.42 17.81 17.89
N TYR A 185 3.23 17.26 18.13
CA TYR A 185 2.03 17.52 17.34
C TYR A 185 1.12 18.55 18.02
N ALA A 186 0.87 19.69 17.38
CA ALA A 186 -0.10 20.68 17.83
C ALA A 186 -1.50 20.34 17.31
N TYR A 187 -2.45 20.16 18.22
CA TYR A 187 -3.84 19.93 17.90
C TYR A 187 -4.61 21.25 17.78
N PHE A 188 -5.22 21.45 16.61
CA PHE A 188 -6.15 22.54 16.31
C PHE A 188 -7.56 21.97 16.09
N MET A 189 -8.59 22.75 16.43
CA MET A 189 -9.96 22.28 16.22
C MET A 189 -10.34 22.23 14.74
N GLY A 190 -9.90 23.19 13.91
CA GLY A 190 -10.39 23.39 12.55
C GLY A 190 -11.81 23.99 12.50
N PRO A 191 -12.46 24.04 11.31
CA PRO A 191 -12.01 23.49 10.03
C PRO A 191 -11.12 24.42 9.21
N ASN A 192 -11.01 25.70 9.58
CA ASN A 192 -10.05 26.59 8.92
C ASN A 192 -8.62 26.09 9.20
N PHE A 193 -7.74 26.19 8.20
CA PHE A 193 -6.31 26.12 8.43
C PHE A 193 -5.87 27.25 9.37
N GLU A 194 -4.67 27.10 9.90
CA GLU A 194 -4.09 28.07 10.81
C GLU A 194 -3.74 29.37 10.08
N THR A 195 -3.68 30.47 10.81
CA THR A 195 -3.03 31.71 10.37
C THR A 195 -1.51 31.59 10.51
N PRO A 196 -0.72 32.35 9.74
CA PRO A 196 0.73 32.40 9.94
C PRO A 196 1.15 32.82 11.36
N ALA A 197 0.33 33.61 12.06
CA ALA A 197 0.60 34.00 13.44
C ALA A 197 0.45 32.83 14.42
N GLU A 198 -0.62 32.04 14.27
CA GLU A 198 -0.83 30.82 15.06
C GLU A 198 0.29 29.80 14.82
N ILE A 199 0.72 29.63 13.56
CA ILE A 199 1.86 28.76 13.24
C ILE A 199 3.15 29.23 13.92
N ARG A 200 3.46 30.53 13.87
CA ARG A 200 4.64 31.08 14.58
C ARG A 200 4.54 30.86 16.09
N ALA A 201 3.35 31.05 16.68
CA ALA A 201 3.12 30.81 18.09
C ALA A 201 3.36 29.34 18.45
N MET A 202 2.80 28.39 17.70
CA MET A 202 2.99 26.95 17.95
C MET A 202 4.45 26.52 17.82
N LYS A 203 5.18 27.06 16.84
CA LYS A 203 6.63 26.84 16.73
C LYS A 203 7.40 27.31 17.95
N LEU A 204 7.06 28.50 18.47
CA LEU A 204 7.67 29.04 19.69
C LEU A 204 7.37 28.17 20.91
N LEU A 205 6.19 27.53 20.94
CA LEU A 205 5.80 26.57 21.98
C LEU A 205 6.39 25.16 21.77
N GLY A 206 7.18 24.94 20.71
CA GLY A 206 7.88 23.69 20.45
C GLY A 206 7.14 22.69 19.58
N ALA A 207 6.05 23.08 18.90
CA ALA A 207 5.39 22.19 17.94
C ALA A 207 6.20 22.03 16.65
N ASP A 208 6.23 20.81 16.13
CA ASP A 208 6.85 20.45 14.86
C ASP A 208 5.83 20.13 13.77
N LEU A 209 4.64 19.68 14.17
CA LEU A 209 3.52 19.28 13.33
C LEU A 209 2.25 19.99 13.79
N VAL A 210 1.29 20.19 12.89
CA VAL A 210 -0.05 20.69 13.22
C VAL A 210 -1.13 19.88 12.51
N GLY A 211 -2.25 19.64 13.19
CA GLY A 211 -3.39 19.00 12.55
C GLY A 211 -4.64 18.97 13.42
N MET A 212 -5.69 18.37 12.87
CA MET A 212 -7.06 18.53 13.36
C MET A 212 -7.68 17.27 13.98
N SER A 213 -6.85 16.27 14.32
CA SER A 213 -7.28 14.97 14.87
C SER A 213 -6.29 14.41 15.88
N THR A 214 -6.44 13.12 16.22
CA THR A 214 -5.47 12.26 16.94
C THR A 214 -5.46 12.48 18.44
N VAL A 215 -5.31 13.72 18.91
CA VAL A 215 -5.20 14.04 20.34
C VAL A 215 -6.44 13.63 21.14
N PRO A 216 -7.70 13.88 20.69
CA PRO A 216 -8.89 13.41 21.40
C PRO A 216 -8.90 11.89 21.62
N GLU A 217 -8.51 11.12 20.61
CA GLU A 217 -8.43 9.67 20.70
C GLU A 217 -7.24 9.21 21.55
N THR A 218 -6.08 9.87 21.47
CA THR A 218 -4.91 9.59 22.31
C THR A 218 -5.26 9.76 23.79
N LEU A 219 -5.87 10.88 24.16
CA LEU A 219 -6.31 11.15 25.55
C LEU A 219 -7.24 10.06 26.06
N THR A 220 -8.20 9.64 25.23
CA THR A 220 -9.15 8.59 25.58
C THR A 220 -8.48 7.22 25.72
N ALA A 221 -7.51 6.91 24.86
CA ALA A 221 -6.76 5.66 24.87
C ALA A 221 -5.88 5.55 26.12
N VAL A 222 -5.16 6.62 26.47
CA VAL A 222 -4.34 6.68 27.69
C VAL A 222 -5.23 6.58 28.93
N HIS A 223 -6.36 7.29 28.99
CA HIS A 223 -7.36 7.14 30.06
C HIS A 223 -7.81 5.69 30.23
N ALA A 224 -8.06 4.99 29.11
CA ALA A 224 -8.42 3.58 29.10
C ALA A 224 -7.25 2.60 29.34
N GLY A 225 -6.02 3.09 29.50
CA GLY A 225 -4.82 2.26 29.69
C GLY A 225 -4.41 1.48 28.43
N ILE A 226 -4.70 2.01 27.25
CA ILE A 226 -4.23 1.48 25.96
C ILE A 226 -2.94 2.20 25.58
N GLN A 227 -1.90 1.47 25.19
CA GLN A 227 -0.65 2.07 24.74
C GLN A 227 -0.80 2.67 23.35
N VAL A 228 -0.29 3.88 23.13
CA VAL A 228 -0.48 4.61 21.87
C VAL A 228 0.83 4.76 21.11
N ALA A 229 0.73 4.59 19.80
CA ALA A 229 1.71 4.93 18.78
C ALA A 229 1.02 5.82 17.75
N ALA A 230 1.65 6.89 17.28
CA ALA A 230 1.05 7.73 16.25
C ALA A 230 2.06 8.19 15.19
N LEU A 231 1.60 8.21 13.94
CA LEU A 231 2.38 8.57 12.76
C LEU A 231 1.66 9.64 11.95
N SER A 232 2.32 10.77 11.73
CA SER A 232 1.86 11.82 10.84
C SER A 232 2.49 11.66 9.45
N CYS A 233 1.65 11.74 8.44
CA CYS A 233 2.05 12.03 7.08
C CYS A 233 2.02 13.55 6.88
N VAL A 234 3.18 14.15 6.60
CA VAL A 234 3.25 15.58 6.29
C VAL A 234 2.72 15.80 4.88
N THR A 235 1.62 16.54 4.74
CA THR A 235 0.96 16.78 3.45
C THR A 235 1.18 18.18 2.90
N ASN A 236 1.48 19.12 3.78
CA ASN A 236 1.69 20.52 3.45
C ASN A 236 2.60 21.12 4.52
N TYR A 237 3.12 22.33 4.29
CA TYR A 237 3.66 23.11 5.39
C TYR A 237 2.53 23.82 6.16
N GLY A 238 2.77 24.18 7.41
CA GLY A 238 1.90 25.11 8.13
C GLY A 238 1.79 26.46 7.40
N ALA A 239 0.67 27.16 7.59
CA ALA A 239 0.40 28.44 6.96
C ALA A 239 1.55 29.45 7.12
N GLY A 240 1.90 30.13 6.01
CA GLY A 240 2.93 31.15 5.97
C GLY A 240 4.38 30.63 5.88
N ILE A 241 4.60 29.32 5.84
CA ILE A 241 5.92 28.72 5.58
C ILE A 241 6.16 28.56 4.07
N SER A 242 5.15 28.11 3.34
CA SER A 242 5.16 28.09 1.87
C SER A 242 4.45 29.33 1.30
N LYS A 243 4.76 29.68 0.05
CA LYS A 243 4.04 30.71 -0.72
C LYS A 243 2.72 30.20 -1.30
N THR A 244 2.54 28.88 -1.37
CA THR A 244 1.33 28.27 -1.94
C THR A 244 0.18 28.30 -0.93
N PRO A 245 -1.03 28.73 -1.33
CA PRO A 245 -2.23 28.60 -0.50
C PRO A 245 -2.54 27.13 -0.16
N LEU A 246 -3.01 26.89 1.06
CA LEU A 246 -3.37 25.55 1.52
C LEU A 246 -4.74 25.12 0.99
N SER A 247 -4.87 23.85 0.61
CA SER A 247 -6.14 23.27 0.16
C SER A 247 -6.34 21.83 0.66
N HIS A 248 -7.61 21.44 0.79
CA HIS A 248 -7.95 20.05 1.13
C HIS A 248 -7.58 19.07 0.00
N GLU A 249 -7.69 19.51 -1.26
CA GLU A 249 -7.34 18.71 -2.43
C GLU A 249 -5.85 18.33 -2.44
N GLU A 250 -4.96 19.31 -2.18
CA GLU A 250 -3.52 19.06 -2.03
C GLU A 250 -3.25 18.08 -0.88
N THR A 251 -3.95 18.26 0.25
CA THR A 251 -3.82 17.36 1.41
C THR A 251 -4.16 15.91 1.05
N LEU A 252 -5.26 15.69 0.32
CA LEU A 252 -5.67 14.36 -0.13
C LEU A 252 -4.71 13.76 -1.15
N ALA A 253 -4.22 14.57 -2.10
CA ALA A 253 -3.26 14.13 -3.11
C ALA A 253 -1.95 13.66 -2.45
N GLU A 254 -1.37 14.47 -1.57
CA GLU A 254 -0.13 14.15 -0.86
C GLU A 254 -0.30 12.97 0.10
N SER A 255 -1.45 12.86 0.78
CA SER A 255 -1.75 11.70 1.63
C SER A 255 -1.76 10.39 0.84
N LYS A 256 -2.34 10.39 -0.37
CA LYS A 256 -2.33 9.21 -1.26
C LYS A 256 -0.91 8.87 -1.71
N ILE A 257 -0.09 9.87 -2.04
CA ILE A 257 1.31 9.67 -2.44
C ILE A 257 2.11 9.06 -1.28
N ALA A 258 1.98 9.60 -0.08
CA ALA A 258 2.68 9.10 1.09
C ALA A 258 2.21 7.70 1.52
N GLY A 259 0.90 7.44 1.46
CA GLY A 259 0.34 6.11 1.69
C GLY A 259 0.86 5.09 0.69
N LYS A 260 0.92 5.45 -0.60
CA LYS A 260 1.50 4.62 -1.65
C LYS A 260 2.99 4.38 -1.41
N LYS A 261 3.79 5.40 -1.09
CA LYS A 261 5.22 5.28 -0.76
C LYS A 261 5.43 4.35 0.44
N MET A 262 4.59 4.46 1.48
CA MET A 262 4.64 3.57 2.64
C MET A 262 4.37 2.12 2.23
N SER A 263 3.33 1.85 1.43
CA SER A 263 3.00 0.49 0.99
C SER A 263 4.03 -0.10 0.03
N GLU A 264 4.54 0.67 -0.95
CA GLU A 264 5.46 0.18 -1.98
C GLU A 264 6.87 -0.12 -1.44
N LEU A 265 7.39 0.74 -0.55
CA LEU A 265 8.73 0.56 0.02
C LEU A 265 8.78 -0.59 1.04
N ILE A 266 7.71 -0.76 1.82
CA ILE A 266 7.60 -1.90 2.76
C ILE A 266 7.57 -3.22 1.97
N PHE A 267 6.88 -3.25 0.83
CA PHE A 267 6.65 -4.50 0.10
C PHE A 267 7.93 -5.15 -0.43
N VAL A 268 8.86 -4.40 -1.01
CA VAL A 268 10.10 -4.99 -1.57
C VAL A 268 10.93 -5.66 -0.49
N LYS A 269 11.17 -4.95 0.63
CA LYS A 269 11.98 -5.47 1.73
C LYS A 269 11.26 -6.59 2.48
N HIS A 270 9.94 -6.48 2.64
CA HIS A 270 9.12 -7.53 3.21
C HIS A 270 9.17 -8.80 2.35
N ALA A 271 8.95 -8.68 1.04
CA ALA A 271 9.07 -9.79 0.10
C ALA A 271 10.47 -10.39 0.15
N ARG A 272 11.54 -9.58 0.29
CA ARG A 272 12.91 -10.09 0.45
C ARG A 272 13.08 -10.90 1.73
N GLY A 273 12.45 -10.48 2.83
CA GLY A 273 12.39 -11.24 4.07
C GLY A 273 11.69 -12.59 3.90
N GLN A 274 10.49 -12.59 3.31
CA GLN A 274 9.66 -13.79 3.12
C GLN A 274 10.27 -14.78 2.12
N LEU A 275 10.91 -14.28 1.07
CA LEU A 275 11.49 -15.10 -0.01
C LEU A 275 12.96 -15.46 0.24
N LYS A 276 13.48 -15.20 1.45
CA LYS A 276 14.87 -15.51 1.80
C LYS A 276 15.15 -17.00 1.65
N GLY A 277 16.16 -17.34 0.86
CA GLY A 277 16.54 -18.74 0.57
C GLY A 277 15.75 -19.39 -0.57
N THR A 278 14.80 -18.68 -1.18
CA THR A 278 14.11 -19.13 -2.39
C THR A 278 14.81 -18.58 -3.65
N PRO A 279 14.64 -19.21 -4.82
CA PRO A 279 15.13 -18.66 -6.09
C PRO A 279 14.26 -17.52 -6.65
N VAL A 280 13.16 -17.17 -5.96
CA VAL A 280 12.18 -16.20 -6.46
C VAL A 280 12.78 -14.79 -6.48
N LYS A 281 12.72 -14.17 -7.66
CA LYS A 281 13.21 -12.81 -7.90
C LYS A 281 12.15 -11.77 -7.59
N ILE A 282 12.55 -10.65 -7.01
CA ILE A 282 11.65 -9.55 -6.63
C ILE A 282 11.74 -8.45 -7.68
N ALA A 283 10.64 -8.28 -8.41
CA ALA A 283 10.45 -7.18 -9.34
C ALA A 283 9.54 -6.12 -8.71
N THR A 284 9.86 -4.85 -8.88
CA THR A 284 8.96 -3.75 -8.54
C THR A 284 8.81 -2.77 -9.70
N VAL A 285 7.67 -2.10 -9.77
CA VAL A 285 7.41 -1.09 -10.79
C VAL A 285 7.88 0.28 -10.32
N ILE A 286 8.36 1.09 -11.24
CA ILE A 286 8.71 2.51 -11.03
C ILE A 286 7.80 3.33 -11.94
N ASN A 287 7.49 4.59 -11.56
CA ASN A 287 6.65 5.57 -12.29
C ASN A 287 5.35 5.00 -12.93
N PHE A 288 4.75 4.00 -12.28
CA PHE A 288 3.63 3.22 -12.76
C PHE A 288 2.27 3.85 -12.42
N PRO A 289 1.23 3.68 -13.28
CA PRO A 289 1.23 2.94 -14.56
C PRO A 289 1.55 3.78 -15.79
N HIS A 290 1.56 5.11 -15.69
CA HIS A 290 1.50 5.97 -16.89
C HIS A 290 2.86 6.51 -17.33
N GLY A 291 3.95 6.18 -16.65
CA GLY A 291 5.26 6.75 -16.92
C GLY A 291 5.38 8.22 -16.54
N THR A 292 4.40 8.75 -15.79
CA THR A 292 4.33 10.15 -15.36
C THR A 292 4.92 10.34 -13.97
N GLY A 293 5.10 11.59 -13.56
CA GLY A 293 5.57 11.97 -12.22
C GLY A 293 6.89 12.74 -12.24
N ASN A 294 7.27 13.23 -11.06
CA ASN A 294 8.50 13.99 -10.85
C ASN A 294 9.73 13.08 -10.95
N PRO A 295 10.70 13.37 -11.84
CA PRO A 295 11.92 12.58 -11.98
C PRO A 295 12.71 12.41 -10.69
N ALA A 296 12.84 13.45 -9.88
CA ALA A 296 13.56 13.33 -8.62
C ALA A 296 12.93 12.28 -7.69
N GLU A 297 11.59 12.17 -7.70
CA GLU A 297 10.87 11.27 -6.81
C GLU A 297 10.96 9.81 -7.24
N TYR A 298 10.65 9.49 -8.50
CA TYR A 298 10.69 8.08 -8.92
C TYR A 298 12.12 7.54 -9.00
N MET A 299 13.12 8.40 -9.18
CA MET A 299 14.53 8.02 -9.09
C MET A 299 14.92 7.68 -7.66
N GLU A 300 14.41 8.41 -6.68
CA GLU A 300 14.58 8.09 -5.27
C GLU A 300 13.86 6.79 -4.90
N THR A 301 12.62 6.59 -5.39
CA THR A 301 11.90 5.31 -5.23
C THR A 301 12.69 4.14 -5.81
N ALA A 302 13.29 4.29 -7.00
CA ALA A 302 14.10 3.25 -7.61
C ALA A 302 15.34 2.92 -6.77
N LYS A 303 16.07 3.93 -6.27
CA LYS A 303 17.21 3.72 -5.36
C LYS A 303 16.80 2.96 -4.10
N GLN A 304 15.72 3.39 -3.46
CA GLN A 304 15.22 2.76 -2.24
C GLN A 304 14.75 1.32 -2.48
N ALA A 305 14.13 1.03 -3.63
CA ALA A 305 13.78 -0.34 -4.02
C ALA A 305 15.02 -1.23 -4.16
N LEU A 306 16.09 -0.72 -4.76
CA LEU A 306 17.36 -1.45 -4.90
C LEU A 306 18.02 -1.69 -3.54
N GLU A 307 18.07 -0.68 -2.67
CA GLU A 307 18.57 -0.80 -1.30
C GLU A 307 17.73 -1.78 -0.46
N SER A 308 16.43 -1.86 -0.76
CA SER A 308 15.50 -2.81 -0.15
C SER A 308 15.64 -4.23 -0.70
N GLY A 309 16.47 -4.43 -1.73
CA GLY A 309 16.80 -5.73 -2.28
C GLY A 309 15.90 -6.15 -3.45
N ALA A 310 15.36 -5.22 -4.24
CA ALA A 310 14.76 -5.56 -5.53
C ALA A 310 15.82 -6.19 -6.46
N ASP A 311 15.49 -7.31 -7.10
CA ASP A 311 16.32 -7.87 -8.17
C ASP A 311 16.06 -7.17 -9.50
N GLU A 312 14.83 -6.70 -9.71
CA GLU A 312 14.36 -6.17 -10.99
C GLU A 312 13.54 -4.89 -10.83
N LEU A 313 13.74 -3.95 -11.75
CA LEU A 313 12.95 -2.72 -11.89
C LEU A 313 12.16 -2.76 -13.20
N ASP A 314 10.84 -2.59 -13.12
CA ASP A 314 9.94 -2.43 -14.26
C ASP A 314 9.61 -0.92 -14.39
N PHE A 315 10.33 -0.20 -15.26
CA PHE A 315 10.16 1.24 -15.47
C PHE A 315 9.24 1.50 -16.66
N VAL A 316 8.23 2.37 -16.48
CA VAL A 316 7.37 2.77 -17.60
C VAL A 316 8.07 3.88 -18.39
N PHE A 317 8.33 3.64 -19.67
CA PHE A 317 8.92 4.64 -20.54
C PHE A 317 8.03 5.90 -20.53
N PRO A 318 8.58 7.12 -20.44
CA PRO A 318 7.79 8.35 -20.47
C PRO A 318 7.28 8.66 -21.89
N TYR A 319 6.43 7.78 -22.43
CA TYR A 319 5.95 7.79 -23.80
C TYR A 319 5.17 9.06 -24.14
N ARG A 320 4.48 9.67 -23.16
CA ARG A 320 3.77 10.95 -23.38
C ARG A 320 4.72 12.11 -23.64
N ASP A 321 5.87 12.17 -22.97
CA ASP A 321 6.88 13.18 -23.28
C ASP A 321 7.39 13.00 -24.72
N TRP A 322 7.60 11.75 -25.13
CA TRP A 322 7.98 11.42 -26.50
C TRP A 322 6.94 11.87 -27.53
N LEU A 323 5.66 11.55 -27.31
CA LEU A 323 4.56 11.92 -28.21
C LEU A 323 4.34 13.44 -28.27
N ASN A 324 4.61 14.16 -27.18
CA ASN A 324 4.54 15.62 -27.13
C ASN A 324 5.77 16.32 -27.73
N GLY A 325 6.68 15.59 -28.38
CA GLY A 325 7.88 16.15 -29.01
C GLY A 325 9.06 16.35 -28.06
N ASN A 326 8.90 16.09 -26.76
CA ASN A 326 9.96 16.19 -25.75
C ASN A 326 10.86 14.94 -25.71
N ARG A 327 11.29 14.45 -26.88
CA ARG A 327 12.03 13.18 -27.03
C ARG A 327 13.31 13.16 -26.19
N THR A 328 14.10 14.23 -26.20
CA THR A 328 15.33 14.34 -25.39
C THR A 328 15.08 14.18 -23.90
N VAL A 329 13.97 14.72 -23.40
CA VAL A 329 13.56 14.59 -22.00
C VAL A 329 13.21 13.13 -21.68
N ALA A 330 12.47 12.47 -22.56
CA ALA A 330 12.13 11.05 -22.40
C ALA A 330 13.39 10.17 -22.35
N VAL A 331 14.34 10.39 -23.26
CA VAL A 331 15.61 9.66 -23.33
C VAL A 331 16.48 9.92 -22.10
N SER A 332 16.58 11.18 -21.66
CA SER A 332 17.36 11.53 -20.46
C SER A 332 16.83 10.83 -19.20
N LYS A 333 15.51 10.71 -19.06
CA LYS A 333 14.88 9.97 -17.94
C LYS A 333 15.21 8.47 -18.00
N LEU A 334 15.16 7.87 -19.19
CA LEU A 334 15.55 6.48 -19.40
C LEU A 334 17.03 6.23 -19.06
N GLN A 335 17.92 7.09 -19.57
CA GLN A 335 19.36 7.01 -19.28
C GLN A 335 19.65 7.12 -17.79
N SER A 336 18.96 8.03 -17.10
CA SER A 336 19.07 8.18 -15.66
C SER A 336 18.68 6.89 -14.93
N MET A 337 17.56 6.26 -15.32
CA MET A 337 17.12 4.99 -14.75
C MET A 337 18.12 3.84 -15.04
N SER A 338 18.66 3.76 -16.26
CA SER A 338 19.67 2.75 -16.61
C SER A 338 20.95 2.92 -15.78
N ALA A 339 21.38 4.16 -15.54
CA ALA A 339 22.56 4.48 -14.74
C ALA A 339 22.43 4.13 -13.24
N LEU A 340 21.20 3.94 -12.72
CA LEU A 340 21.01 3.52 -11.32
C LEU A 340 21.37 2.07 -11.04
N ARG A 341 21.44 1.23 -12.08
CA ARG A 341 21.68 -0.19 -11.91
C ARG A 341 23.12 -0.40 -11.44
N ASN A 342 23.29 -1.14 -10.34
CA ASN A 342 24.51 -1.91 -10.17
C ASN A 342 24.41 -3.10 -11.15
N GLY A 343 25.53 -3.59 -11.71
CA GLY A 343 25.52 -4.61 -12.78
C GLY A 343 24.84 -5.97 -12.46
N ARG A 344 24.11 -6.10 -11.35
CA ARG A 344 23.31 -7.26 -10.94
C ARG A 344 21.80 -7.05 -11.09
N THR A 345 21.32 -5.81 -11.23
CA THR A 345 19.89 -5.49 -11.33
C THR A 345 19.38 -5.61 -12.77
N VAL A 346 18.23 -6.26 -12.94
CA VAL A 346 17.52 -6.32 -14.24
C VAL A 346 16.59 -5.12 -14.39
N LEU A 347 16.75 -4.33 -15.45
CA LEU A 347 15.87 -3.23 -15.83
C LEU A 347 15.01 -3.61 -17.03
N LYS A 348 13.70 -3.56 -16.83
CA LYS A 348 12.70 -3.77 -17.87
C LYS A 348 12.04 -2.44 -18.20
N ILE A 349 11.87 -2.16 -19.48
CA ILE A 349 11.16 -0.97 -19.94
C ILE A 349 9.78 -1.38 -20.44
N ILE A 350 8.75 -0.80 -19.84
CA ILE A 350 7.36 -0.91 -20.29
C ILE A 350 7.10 0.23 -21.26
N LEU A 351 6.86 -0.09 -22.54
CA LEU A 351 6.65 0.95 -23.56
C LEU A 351 5.19 1.40 -23.64
N GLU A 352 4.28 0.60 -23.10
CA GLU A 352 2.83 0.82 -23.19
C GLU A 352 2.39 0.89 -24.66
N THR A 353 2.69 -0.18 -25.41
CA THR A 353 2.60 -0.22 -26.88
C THR A 353 1.21 0.08 -27.43
N GLY A 354 0.14 -0.17 -26.67
CA GLY A 354 -1.23 0.15 -27.09
C GLY A 354 -1.59 1.63 -27.06
N GLU A 355 -0.75 2.47 -26.43
CA GLU A 355 -0.92 3.93 -26.39
C GLU A 355 -0.06 4.64 -27.45
N LEU A 356 0.79 3.90 -28.17
CA LEU A 356 1.62 4.43 -29.23
C LEU A 356 0.83 4.48 -30.55
N PRO A 357 1.00 5.54 -31.36
CA PRO A 357 0.15 5.78 -32.52
C PRO A 357 0.32 4.75 -33.64
N ASP A 358 1.51 4.16 -33.76
CA ASP A 358 1.83 3.20 -34.80
C ASP A 358 3.03 2.30 -34.41
N LEU A 359 3.20 1.20 -35.16
CA LEU A 359 4.28 0.24 -34.99
C LEU A 359 5.67 0.84 -35.29
N LYS A 360 5.74 1.89 -36.10
CA LYS A 360 6.99 2.60 -36.38
C LYS A 360 7.48 3.31 -35.11
N THR A 361 6.58 3.93 -34.37
CA THR A 361 6.88 4.58 -33.09
C THR A 361 7.29 3.55 -32.03
N VAL A 362 6.63 2.38 -32.01
CA VAL A 362 7.06 1.24 -31.18
C VAL A 362 8.51 0.86 -31.50
N ARG A 363 8.86 0.75 -32.79
CA ARG A 363 10.23 0.43 -33.22
C ARG A 363 11.24 1.51 -32.82
N GLU A 364 10.94 2.79 -33.12
CA GLU A 364 11.82 3.92 -32.78
C GLU A 364 12.15 3.96 -31.28
N ILE A 365 11.15 3.80 -30.41
CA ILE A 365 11.37 3.81 -28.96
C ILE A 365 12.13 2.55 -28.52
N SER A 366 11.86 1.39 -29.13
CA SER A 366 12.57 0.15 -28.81
C SER A 366 14.07 0.25 -29.09
N ASP A 367 14.44 0.77 -30.25
CA ASP A 367 15.84 0.95 -30.64
C ASP A 367 16.58 1.90 -29.67
N VAL A 368 15.92 3.00 -29.27
CA VAL A 368 16.44 3.92 -28.25
C VAL A 368 16.61 3.24 -26.89
N CYS A 369 15.64 2.42 -26.48
CA CYS A 369 15.75 1.69 -25.22
C CYS A 369 16.93 0.72 -25.24
N LEU A 370 17.11 -0.04 -26.32
CA LEU A 370 18.20 -1.00 -26.49
C LEU A 370 19.58 -0.32 -26.40
N GLN A 371 19.73 0.88 -26.99
CA GLN A 371 20.97 1.66 -26.91
C GLN A 371 21.36 2.08 -25.47
N THR A 372 20.42 2.06 -24.53
CA THR A 372 20.69 2.38 -23.11
C THR A 372 21.08 1.17 -22.27
N GLY A 373 21.20 -0.02 -22.88
CA GLY A 373 21.67 -1.23 -22.20
C GLY A 373 20.65 -1.88 -21.26
N ILE A 374 19.36 -1.74 -21.55
CA ILE A 374 18.27 -2.39 -20.80
C ILE A 374 18.31 -3.92 -20.99
N ASP A 375 17.68 -4.67 -20.08
CA ASP A 375 17.68 -6.14 -20.18
C ASP A 375 16.39 -6.71 -20.76
N PHE A 376 15.27 -5.98 -20.68
CA PHE A 376 13.98 -6.44 -21.22
C PHE A 376 13.13 -5.31 -21.80
N LEU A 377 12.51 -5.58 -22.95
CA LEU A 377 11.35 -4.84 -23.44
C LEU A 377 10.06 -5.50 -22.96
N LYS A 378 9.12 -4.70 -22.46
CA LYS A 378 7.81 -5.14 -21.98
C LYS A 378 6.71 -4.35 -22.67
N THR A 379 5.68 -5.05 -23.15
CA THR A 379 4.64 -4.46 -24.01
C THR A 379 3.77 -3.46 -23.25
N SER A 380 3.18 -3.86 -22.13
CA SER A 380 2.23 -3.00 -21.39
C SER A 380 2.26 -3.19 -19.88
N THR A 381 1.62 -2.25 -19.18
CA THR A 381 1.30 -2.32 -17.75
C THR A 381 0.09 -3.22 -17.45
N GLY A 382 -0.70 -3.58 -18.46
CA GLY A 382 -1.99 -4.26 -18.30
C GLY A 382 -3.11 -3.36 -17.75
N LYS A 383 -2.90 -2.03 -17.74
CA LYS A 383 -3.88 -1.04 -17.26
C LYS A 383 -4.59 -0.27 -18.39
N THR A 384 -4.23 -0.55 -19.63
CA THR A 384 -4.78 0.06 -20.85
C THR A 384 -5.66 -0.95 -21.60
N PRO A 385 -6.65 -0.49 -22.40
CA PRO A 385 -7.54 -1.37 -23.15
C PRO A 385 -6.82 -2.27 -24.16
N VAL A 386 -5.77 -1.74 -24.80
CA VAL A 386 -4.90 -2.47 -25.72
C VAL A 386 -3.57 -2.72 -25.01
N SER A 387 -3.29 -3.99 -24.68
CA SER A 387 -2.14 -4.39 -23.87
C SER A 387 -1.03 -5.05 -24.70
N ALA A 388 -0.84 -6.38 -24.61
CA ALA A 388 0.03 -7.10 -25.52
C ALA A 388 -0.70 -7.35 -26.85
N SER A 389 -0.14 -6.86 -27.95
CA SER A 389 -0.55 -7.27 -29.30
C SER A 389 0.54 -8.12 -29.95
N PRO A 390 0.18 -9.14 -30.76
CA PRO A 390 1.14 -9.89 -31.57
C PRO A 390 2.02 -8.98 -32.43
N GLU A 391 1.44 -7.94 -33.01
CA GLU A 391 2.14 -7.03 -33.93
C GLU A 391 3.24 -6.25 -33.21
N ALA A 392 2.94 -5.66 -32.05
CA ALA A 392 3.94 -4.96 -31.24
C ALA A 392 5.03 -5.92 -30.71
N THR A 393 4.64 -7.16 -30.42
CA THR A 393 5.60 -8.20 -30.02
C THR A 393 6.54 -8.57 -31.17
N SER A 394 6.04 -8.69 -32.39
CA SER A 394 6.89 -8.91 -33.58
C SER A 394 7.93 -7.79 -33.73
N VAL A 395 7.50 -6.53 -33.57
CA VAL A 395 8.41 -5.37 -33.63
C VAL A 395 9.52 -5.46 -32.59
N PHE A 396 9.22 -5.88 -31.35
CA PHE A 396 10.25 -6.06 -30.32
C PHE A 396 11.22 -7.19 -30.66
N LEU A 397 10.72 -8.34 -31.12
CA LEU A 397 11.55 -9.47 -31.51
C LEU A 397 12.51 -9.10 -32.64
N GLU A 398 12.03 -8.37 -33.64
CA GLU A 398 12.83 -7.83 -34.75
C GLU A 398 13.85 -6.80 -34.26
N ALA A 399 13.45 -5.84 -33.41
CA ALA A 399 14.35 -4.82 -32.87
C ALA A 399 15.52 -5.44 -32.09
N ILE A 400 15.23 -6.40 -31.22
CA ILE A 400 16.25 -7.12 -30.44
C ILE A 400 17.19 -7.91 -31.36
N ARG A 401 16.63 -8.65 -32.34
CA ARG A 401 17.42 -9.42 -33.31
C ARG A 401 18.36 -8.51 -34.09
N ASP A 402 17.85 -7.41 -34.62
CA ASP A 402 18.61 -6.49 -35.47
C ASP A 402 19.68 -5.73 -34.66
N PHE A 403 19.44 -5.47 -33.38
CA PHE A 403 20.40 -4.81 -32.48
C PHE A 403 21.56 -5.73 -32.06
N GLY A 404 21.33 -7.05 -31.98
CA GLY A 404 22.39 -8.04 -31.73
C GLY A 404 22.93 -8.11 -30.30
N HIS A 405 22.36 -7.37 -29.34
CA HIS A 405 22.71 -7.42 -27.92
C HIS A 405 21.73 -8.33 -27.14
N PRO A 406 22.17 -9.03 -26.07
CA PRO A 406 21.25 -9.77 -25.20
C PRO A 406 20.25 -8.81 -24.52
N CYS A 407 19.02 -8.82 -25.02
CA CYS A 407 17.86 -8.19 -24.42
C CYS A 407 16.69 -9.17 -24.55
N GLY A 408 15.94 -9.34 -23.48
CA GLY A 408 14.76 -10.18 -23.46
C GLY A 408 13.48 -9.44 -23.82
N ILE A 409 12.42 -10.20 -23.95
CA ILE A 409 11.06 -9.69 -24.12
C ILE A 409 10.13 -10.24 -23.05
N LYS A 410 9.20 -9.41 -22.62
CA LYS A 410 8.12 -9.79 -21.71
C LYS A 410 6.75 -9.35 -22.25
N PRO A 411 6.10 -10.13 -23.12
CA PRO A 411 4.70 -9.88 -23.49
C PRO A 411 3.83 -9.88 -22.23
N SER A 412 3.08 -8.80 -22.03
CA SER A 412 2.29 -8.57 -20.81
C SER A 412 0.94 -7.93 -21.12
N GLY A 413 -0.08 -8.39 -20.39
CA GLY A 413 -1.46 -7.90 -20.45
C GLY A 413 -2.31 -8.63 -21.50
N GLY A 414 -3.44 -9.21 -21.06
CA GLY A 414 -4.35 -9.96 -21.93
C GLY A 414 -4.00 -11.45 -22.13
N ILE A 415 -2.84 -11.91 -21.68
CA ILE A 415 -2.39 -13.31 -21.78
C ILE A 415 -2.96 -14.09 -20.58
N ARG A 416 -4.04 -14.86 -20.82
CA ARG A 416 -4.80 -15.53 -19.75
C ARG A 416 -4.82 -17.05 -19.84
N ASP A 417 -4.45 -17.60 -20.97
CA ASP A 417 -4.50 -19.03 -21.23
C ASP A 417 -3.29 -19.51 -22.04
N TYR A 418 -3.12 -20.84 -22.06
CA TYR A 418 -2.04 -21.50 -22.77
C TYR A 418 -2.01 -21.16 -24.27
N ALA A 419 -3.16 -21.12 -24.94
CA ALA A 419 -3.22 -20.90 -26.38
C ALA A 419 -2.80 -19.47 -26.79
N VAL A 420 -3.05 -18.48 -25.94
CA VAL A 420 -2.50 -17.13 -26.13
C VAL A 420 -1.00 -17.12 -25.87
N ALA A 421 -0.53 -17.76 -24.80
CA ALA A 421 0.90 -17.82 -24.49
C ALA A 421 1.72 -18.54 -25.58
N ASP A 422 1.23 -19.68 -26.06
CA ASP A 422 1.84 -20.51 -27.11
C ASP A 422 2.04 -19.75 -28.43
N ARG A 423 1.08 -18.87 -28.78
CA ARG A 423 1.21 -17.96 -29.94
C ARG A 423 2.42 -17.05 -29.82
N TYR A 424 2.61 -16.39 -28.68
CA TYR A 424 3.76 -15.51 -28.47
C TYR A 424 5.08 -16.28 -28.41
N LEU A 425 5.07 -17.50 -27.83
CA LEU A 425 6.25 -18.36 -27.82
C LEU A 425 6.66 -18.77 -29.23
N SER A 426 5.69 -19.20 -30.06
CA SER A 426 5.91 -19.57 -31.47
C SER A 426 6.46 -18.41 -32.30
N MET A 427 5.99 -17.19 -32.04
CA MET A 427 6.54 -15.97 -32.67
C MET A 427 8.02 -15.77 -32.33
N ALA A 428 8.39 -15.93 -31.06
CA ALA A 428 9.78 -15.85 -30.63
C ALA A 428 10.64 -16.98 -31.20
N GLU A 429 10.12 -18.20 -31.28
CA GLU A 429 10.83 -19.35 -31.86
C GLU A 429 11.14 -19.09 -33.33
N THR A 430 10.19 -18.49 -34.04
CA THR A 430 10.35 -18.09 -35.44
C THR A 430 11.39 -16.97 -35.59
N ALA A 431 11.40 -15.98 -34.69
CA ALA A 431 12.24 -14.81 -34.81
C ALA A 431 13.70 -15.03 -34.35
N TRP A 432 13.91 -15.82 -33.30
CA TRP A 432 15.22 -16.01 -32.65
C TRP A 432 15.75 -17.45 -32.74
N GLY A 433 14.92 -18.41 -33.12
CA GLY A 433 15.25 -19.84 -33.05
C GLY A 433 14.93 -20.43 -31.67
N LYS A 434 14.47 -21.68 -31.67
CA LYS A 434 13.98 -22.38 -30.46
C LYS A 434 15.03 -22.46 -29.35
N ASP A 435 16.27 -22.79 -29.70
CA ASP A 435 17.36 -22.98 -28.73
C ASP A 435 17.80 -21.67 -28.05
N MET A 436 17.40 -20.52 -28.60
CA MET A 436 17.71 -19.21 -28.04
C MET A 436 16.71 -18.77 -26.98
N ILE A 437 15.59 -19.48 -26.78
CA ILE A 437 14.54 -19.07 -25.84
C ILE A 437 14.75 -19.69 -24.47
N SER A 438 14.76 -18.86 -23.43
CA SER A 438 14.81 -19.31 -22.04
C SER A 438 14.12 -18.32 -21.11
N ALA A 439 13.94 -18.71 -19.84
CA ALA A 439 13.46 -17.79 -18.81
C ALA A 439 14.37 -16.55 -18.62
N ALA A 440 15.61 -16.58 -19.13
CA ALA A 440 16.52 -15.44 -19.07
C ALA A 440 16.20 -14.33 -20.09
N ASN A 441 15.47 -14.62 -21.16
CA ASN A 441 15.21 -13.66 -22.25
C ASN A 441 13.77 -13.68 -22.80
N PHE A 442 12.92 -14.61 -22.36
CA PHE A 442 11.51 -14.61 -22.74
C PHE A 442 10.62 -14.94 -21.53
N ARG A 443 9.68 -14.05 -21.20
CA ARG A 443 8.85 -14.16 -19.99
C ARG A 443 7.41 -13.71 -20.24
N PHE A 444 6.45 -14.25 -19.51
CA PHE A 444 5.06 -13.78 -19.56
C PHE A 444 4.67 -12.96 -18.33
N GLY A 445 3.68 -12.06 -18.49
CA GLY A 445 2.90 -11.56 -17.36
C GLY A 445 1.90 -12.62 -16.89
N ALA A 446 2.06 -13.13 -15.66
CA ALA A 446 1.45 -14.41 -15.27
C ALA A 446 0.18 -14.32 -14.39
N SER A 447 -0.35 -13.14 -14.08
CA SER A 447 -1.42 -13.03 -13.05
C SER A 447 -2.71 -13.77 -13.40
N GLY A 448 -3.07 -13.93 -14.68
CA GLY A 448 -4.21 -14.78 -15.10
C GLY A 448 -3.79 -16.15 -15.65
N LEU A 449 -2.62 -16.23 -16.27
CA LEU A 449 -2.10 -17.46 -16.85
C LEU A 449 -1.71 -18.50 -15.79
N LEU A 450 -1.16 -18.07 -14.64
CA LEU A 450 -0.76 -18.98 -13.57
C LEU A 450 -1.94 -19.77 -13.01
N ASP A 451 -3.05 -19.09 -12.73
CA ASP A 451 -4.27 -19.73 -12.22
C ASP A 451 -4.82 -20.75 -13.22
N ASN A 452 -4.79 -20.44 -14.52
CA ASN A 452 -5.19 -21.35 -15.59
C ASN A 452 -4.27 -22.57 -15.69
N LEU A 453 -2.95 -22.37 -15.64
CA LEU A 453 -1.96 -23.46 -15.69
C LEU A 453 -2.04 -24.37 -14.47
N LEU A 454 -2.21 -23.80 -13.26
CA LEU A 454 -2.41 -24.57 -12.04
C LEU A 454 -3.73 -25.35 -12.06
N GLY A 455 -4.80 -24.74 -12.58
CA GLY A 455 -6.07 -25.42 -12.86
C GLY A 455 -5.89 -26.62 -13.80
N GLY A 456 -5.17 -26.41 -14.91
CA GLY A 456 -4.85 -27.46 -15.89
C GLY A 456 -3.99 -28.60 -15.32
N LEU A 457 -2.99 -28.27 -14.50
CA LEU A 457 -2.15 -29.26 -13.81
C LEU A 457 -2.93 -30.02 -12.74
N SER A 458 -3.85 -29.36 -12.04
CA SER A 458 -4.73 -30.01 -11.08
C SER A 458 -5.72 -30.97 -11.76
N SER A 459 -6.25 -30.62 -12.94
CA SER A 459 -7.09 -31.51 -13.75
C SER A 459 -6.31 -32.70 -14.34
N LEU A 460 -5.05 -32.50 -14.73
CA LEU A 460 -4.16 -33.58 -15.18
C LEU A 460 -3.79 -34.55 -14.04
N HIS A 461 -3.71 -34.06 -12.80
CA HIS A 461 -3.55 -34.93 -11.63
C HIS A 461 -4.83 -35.72 -11.33
N THR A 462 -6.02 -35.14 -11.45
CA THR A 462 -7.27 -35.90 -11.31
C THR A 462 -7.47 -36.92 -12.43
N GLU A 463 -7.15 -36.61 -13.69
CA GLU A 463 -7.25 -37.56 -14.79
C GLU A 463 -6.27 -38.73 -14.68
N ASN A 464 -5.03 -38.49 -14.22
CA ASN A 464 -4.07 -39.57 -13.97
C ASN A 464 -4.47 -40.45 -12.77
N THR A 465 -5.12 -39.87 -11.75
CA THR A 465 -5.62 -40.65 -10.60
C THR A 465 -6.83 -41.51 -11.01
N VAL A 466 -7.72 -40.98 -11.86
CA VAL A 466 -8.89 -41.73 -12.40
C VAL A 466 -8.46 -42.83 -13.38
N GLN A 467 -7.40 -42.64 -14.18
CA GLN A 467 -6.85 -43.69 -15.05
C GLN A 467 -6.06 -44.78 -14.29
N GLN A 468 -5.45 -44.45 -13.15
CA GLN A 468 -4.80 -45.46 -12.29
C GLN A 468 -5.83 -46.28 -11.48
N ASP A 469 -6.93 -45.67 -11.04
CA ASP A 469 -7.97 -46.36 -10.28
C ASP A 469 -8.90 -47.24 -11.16
N MET A 470 -8.94 -47.02 -12.47
CA MET A 470 -9.68 -47.88 -13.40
C MET A 470 -8.93 -49.14 -13.88
N LYS A 471 -7.67 -49.36 -13.47
CA LYS A 471 -6.91 -50.57 -13.81
C LYS A 471 -7.00 -51.72 -12.78
N ASN A 472 -7.72 -51.53 -11.66
CA ASN A 472 -7.83 -52.54 -10.60
C ASN A 472 -9.25 -53.11 -10.37
N ILE A 473 -10.20 -52.89 -11.28
CA ILE A 473 -11.52 -53.55 -11.18
C ILE A 473 -11.50 -54.83 -12.01
N SER A 474 -10.90 -55.89 -11.45
CA SER A 474 -11.16 -57.26 -11.92
C SER A 474 -12.56 -57.67 -11.46
N VAL A 475 -13.48 -57.72 -12.41
CA VAL A 475 -14.84 -58.23 -12.25
C VAL A 475 -14.76 -59.73 -11.92
N SER A 476 -15.36 -60.15 -10.81
CA SER A 476 -15.67 -61.56 -10.52
C SER A 476 -17.20 -61.73 -10.45
N PRO A 477 -17.77 -62.83 -10.98
CA PRO A 477 -19.21 -62.98 -11.18
C PRO A 477 -19.95 -63.40 -9.89
N PRO A 478 -21.29 -63.26 -9.84
CA PRO A 478 -22.07 -63.33 -8.62
C PRO A 478 -22.40 -64.78 -8.25
N PHE A 479 -22.26 -65.15 -6.98
CA PHE A 479 -22.89 -66.35 -6.44
C PHE A 479 -23.39 -66.18 -4.98
N ASN A 480 -24.72 -66.27 -4.88
CA ASN A 480 -25.57 -66.93 -3.87
C ASN A 480 -25.51 -66.59 -2.36
N ASN A 481 -26.62 -65.97 -1.91
CA ASN A 481 -27.56 -66.45 -0.89
C ASN A 481 -27.05 -67.45 0.18
N THR A 482 -27.07 -67.08 1.46
CA THR A 482 -28.14 -67.41 2.44
C THR A 482 -27.86 -66.82 3.84
N PRO A 483 -28.89 -66.68 4.70
CA PRO A 483 -28.85 -65.86 5.91
C PRO A 483 -28.61 -66.66 7.19
N HIS A 484 -27.91 -66.05 8.15
CA HIS A 484 -28.18 -66.17 9.59
C HIS A 484 -27.72 -64.91 10.32
#